data_AF-A0A087DGM7-F1
#
_entry.id   AF-A0A087DGM7-F1
#
_cell.length_a   1.000
_cell.length_b   1.000
_cell.length_c   1.000
_cell.angle_alpha   90.00
_cell.angle_beta   90.00
_cell.angle_gamma   90.00
#
_symmetry.space_group_name_H-M   'P 1'
#
loop_
_entity.id
_entity.type
_entity.pdbx_description
1 polymer ?
#
loop_
_entity_poly.entity_id
_entity_poly.type
_entity_poly.pdbx_seq_one_letter_code
_entity_poly.pdbx_strand_id
1 'polypeptide(L)'
;MSLKRFQGWTPTPADPVEWDGTEQAWMLALNVYESGLCPLCGMSVDFCHDQDKVEHAYRGAQVELCFVSQLREQAMRDYEASGSVDTHAQTTSLMPRPRTSENQQE
;
A
#
# COMPACT_ATOMS: atom_id res chain seq x y z
N MET A 1 14.68 9.85 1.32
CA MET A 1 16.03 10.47 1.31
C MET A 1 16.21 11.26 0.01
N SER A 2 16.61 12.54 0.07
CA SER A 2 16.72 13.44 -1.09
C SER A 2 17.91 13.08 -2.00
N LEU A 3 17.73 13.19 -3.31
CA LEU A 3 18.76 12.93 -4.35
C LEU A 3 20.06 13.72 -4.08
N LYS A 4 19.94 14.92 -3.48
CA LYS A 4 21.08 15.78 -3.13
C LYS A 4 22.07 15.09 -2.20
N ARG A 5 21.59 14.32 -1.21
CA ARG A 5 22.45 13.67 -0.20
C ARG A 5 23.27 12.51 -0.78
N PHE A 6 22.78 11.82 -1.82
CA PHE A 6 23.52 10.73 -2.46
C PHE A 6 24.75 11.19 -3.25
N GLN A 7 24.83 12.47 -3.62
CA GLN A 7 25.96 13.06 -4.33
C GLN A 7 26.94 13.80 -3.40
N GLY A 8 26.85 13.59 -2.07
CA GLY A 8 27.74 14.23 -1.11
C GLY A 8 27.45 15.72 -0.89
N TRP A 9 26.31 16.22 -1.37
CA TRP A 9 25.90 17.60 -1.08
C TRP A 9 25.61 17.75 0.42
N THR A 10 26.25 18.74 1.04
CA THR A 10 26.05 19.11 2.44
C THR A 10 25.51 20.55 2.46
N PRO A 11 24.41 20.83 3.18
CA PRO A 11 23.86 22.18 3.26
C PRO A 11 24.89 23.15 3.85
N THR A 12 25.06 24.30 3.20
CA THR A 12 25.85 25.43 3.68
C THR A 12 24.93 26.47 4.35
N PRO A 13 25.46 27.35 5.21
CA PRO A 13 24.66 28.42 5.81
C PRO A 13 24.08 29.43 4.80
N ALA A 14 24.60 29.45 3.57
CA ALA A 14 24.12 30.30 2.49
C ALA A 14 22.97 29.65 1.70
N ASP A 15 22.73 28.35 1.87
CA ASP A 15 21.61 27.68 1.24
C ASP A 15 20.30 28.12 1.89
N PRO A 16 19.25 28.38 1.10
CA PRO A 16 17.95 28.68 1.66
C PRO A 16 17.49 27.50 2.51
N VAL A 17 16.85 27.79 3.66
CA VAL A 17 16.19 26.75 4.45
C VAL A 17 15.17 26.07 3.55
N GLU A 18 15.38 24.78 3.29
CA GLU A 18 14.57 24.03 2.33
C GLU A 18 13.12 23.92 2.79
N TRP A 19 12.88 23.92 4.11
CA TRP A 19 11.56 23.80 4.70
C TRP A 19 11.16 25.07 5.44
N ASP A 20 10.01 25.62 5.08
CA ASP A 20 9.42 26.68 5.87
C ASP A 20 8.93 26.16 7.25
N GLY A 21 8.50 27.08 8.11
CA GLY A 21 8.02 26.71 9.45
C GLY A 21 6.79 25.78 9.43
N THR A 22 5.97 25.87 8.38
CA THR A 22 4.79 25.03 8.20
C THR A 22 5.20 23.60 7.84
N GLU A 23 6.12 23.45 6.89
CA GLU A 23 6.65 22.16 6.46
C GLU A 23 7.38 21.45 7.60
N GLN A 24 8.16 22.19 8.40
CA GLN A 24 8.78 21.65 9.61
C GLN A 24 7.73 21.19 10.63
N ALA A 25 6.67 21.99 10.85
CA ALA A 25 5.60 21.64 11.77
C ALA A 25 4.87 20.36 11.32
N TRP A 26 4.65 20.17 10.01
CA TRP A 26 4.09 18.93 9.47
C TRP A 26 4.97 17.72 9.74
N MET A 27 6.29 17.84 9.55
CA MET A 27 7.21 16.72 9.80
C MET A 27 7.31 16.36 11.28
N LEU A 28 7.24 17.35 12.17
CA LEU A 28 7.15 17.11 13.62
C LEU A 28 5.82 16.45 14.01
N ALA A 29 4.70 16.93 13.47
CA ALA A 29 3.38 16.34 13.72
C ALA A 29 3.29 14.90 13.20
N LEU A 30 3.87 14.62 12.02
CA LEU A 30 3.96 13.28 11.46
C LEU A 30 4.77 12.35 12.38
N ASN A 31 5.92 12.80 12.87
CA ASN A 31 6.74 12.02 13.81
C ASN A 31 5.98 11.71 15.11
N VAL A 32 5.23 12.66 15.65
CA VAL A 32 4.38 12.43 16.83
C VAL A 32 3.31 11.38 16.52
N TYR A 33 2.63 11.50 15.38
CA TYR A 33 1.62 10.53 14.95
C TYR A 33 2.20 9.12 14.78
N GLU A 34 3.30 8.98 14.04
CA GLU A 34 3.98 7.70 13.80
C GLU A 34 4.49 7.05 15.09
N SER A 35 4.91 7.85 16.07
CA SER A 35 5.38 7.33 17.37
C SER A 35 4.30 6.57 18.15
N GLY A 36 3.03 6.86 17.88
CA GLY A 36 1.88 6.18 18.49
C GLY A 36 1.40 4.94 17.73
N LEU A 37 2.01 4.61 16.57
CA LEU A 37 1.62 3.46 15.75
C LEU A 37 2.54 2.26 16.00
N CYS A 38 1.96 1.06 16.00
CA CYS A 38 2.71 -0.17 16.05
C CYS A 38 3.44 -0.40 14.72
N PRO A 39 4.77 -0.65 14.72
CA PRO A 39 5.54 -0.82 13.49
C PRO A 39 5.22 -2.12 12.73
N LEU A 40 4.48 -3.05 13.34
CA LEU A 40 4.09 -4.32 12.71
C LEU A 40 2.74 -4.24 12.01
N CYS A 41 1.73 -3.67 12.66
CA CYS A 41 0.35 -3.66 12.15
C CYS A 41 -0.18 -2.28 11.77
N GLY A 42 0.55 -1.20 12.07
CA GLY A 42 0.16 0.17 11.75
C GLY A 42 -1.00 0.73 12.57
N MET A 43 -1.51 -0.02 13.57
CA MET A 43 -2.57 0.44 14.47
C MET A 43 -1.99 1.22 15.66
N SER A 44 -2.82 2.01 16.34
CA SER A 44 -2.44 2.66 17.60
C SER A 44 -1.95 1.62 18.63
N VAL A 45 -0.80 1.89 19.27
CA VAL A 45 -0.23 1.01 20.30
C VAL A 45 -1.17 0.84 21.50
N ASP A 46 -1.93 1.88 21.85
CA ASP A 46 -2.92 1.85 22.95
C ASP A 46 -4.12 0.94 22.68
N PHE A 47 -4.34 0.61 21.40
CA PHE A 47 -5.34 -0.36 20.98
C PHE A 47 -4.72 -1.74 20.77
N CYS A 48 -3.70 -1.86 19.91
CA CYS A 48 -3.23 -3.18 19.48
C CYS A 48 -2.43 -3.96 20.53
N HIS A 49 -1.87 -3.28 21.55
CA HIS A 49 -1.21 -3.94 22.68
C HIS A 49 -2.17 -4.22 23.85
N ASP A 50 -3.43 -3.82 23.73
CA ASP A 50 -4.49 -4.10 24.70
C ASP A 50 -5.29 -5.31 24.23
N GLN A 51 -4.99 -6.47 24.80
CA GLN A 51 -5.60 -7.75 24.40
C GLN A 51 -7.13 -7.71 24.51
N ASP A 52 -7.68 -7.16 25.60
CA ASP A 52 -9.12 -7.13 25.83
C ASP A 52 -9.83 -6.26 24.78
N LYS A 53 -9.25 -5.10 24.42
CA LYS A 53 -9.79 -4.24 23.35
C LYS A 53 -9.78 -4.95 22.00
N VAL A 54 -8.68 -5.62 21.64
CA VAL A 54 -8.55 -6.33 20.36
C VAL A 54 -9.53 -7.49 20.29
N GLU A 55 -9.59 -8.32 21.33
CA GLU A 55 -10.51 -9.46 21.38
C GLU A 55 -11.96 -9.02 21.33
N HIS A 56 -12.32 -7.93 22.01
CA HIS A 56 -13.67 -7.38 21.95
C HIS A 56 -14.00 -6.84 20.55
N ALA A 57 -13.11 -6.07 19.93
CA ALA A 57 -13.33 -5.45 18.63
C ALA A 57 -13.47 -6.47 17.48
N TYR A 58 -12.69 -7.56 17.52
CA TYR A 58 -12.67 -8.57 16.47
C TYR A 58 -13.48 -9.83 16.78
N ARG A 59 -14.20 -9.87 17.90
CA ARG A 59 -15.06 -11.00 18.24
C ARG A 59 -16.13 -11.21 17.17
N GLY A 60 -16.07 -12.34 16.47
CA GLY A 60 -17.02 -12.67 15.41
C GLY A 60 -16.85 -11.82 14.15
N ALA A 61 -15.67 -11.21 13.95
CA ALA A 61 -15.37 -10.48 12.73
C ALA A 61 -15.56 -11.36 11.49
N GLN A 62 -16.24 -10.81 10.48
CA GLN A 62 -16.48 -11.48 9.20
C GLN A 62 -15.24 -11.38 8.32
N VAL A 63 -14.84 -12.51 7.73
CA VAL A 63 -13.76 -12.54 6.74
C VAL A 63 -14.37 -12.36 5.36
N GLU A 64 -14.03 -11.26 4.71
CA GLU A 64 -14.45 -10.97 3.34
C GLU A 64 -13.42 -11.43 2.31
N LEU A 65 -13.89 -11.92 1.17
CA LEU A 65 -13.05 -12.30 0.03
C LEU A 65 -13.10 -11.23 -1.05
N CYS A 66 -11.95 -10.69 -1.44
CA CYS A 66 -11.85 -9.86 -2.63
C CYS A 66 -11.76 -10.74 -3.89
N PHE A 67 -12.90 -11.00 -4.55
CA PHE A 67 -12.93 -11.79 -5.79
C PHE A 67 -12.04 -11.23 -6.91
N VAL A 68 -11.84 -9.92 -6.96
CA VAL A 68 -10.92 -9.28 -7.93
C VAL A 68 -9.47 -9.71 -7.66
N SER A 69 -9.03 -9.71 -6.40
CA SER A 69 -7.69 -10.16 -6.01
C SER A 69 -7.51 -11.64 -6.32
N GLN A 70 -8.52 -12.47 -6.01
CA GLN A 70 -8.50 -13.90 -6.33
C GLN A 70 -8.36 -14.15 -7.84
N LEU A 71 -9.18 -13.49 -8.67
CA LEU A 71 -9.10 -13.63 -10.13
C LEU A 71 -7.77 -13.12 -10.69
N ARG A 72 -7.21 -12.06 -10.09
CA ARG A 72 -5.91 -11.53 -10.48
C ARG A 72 -4.81 -12.56 -10.23
N GLU A 73 -4.77 -13.15 -9.04
CA GLU A 73 -3.80 -14.20 -8.73
C GLU A 73 -3.94 -15.40 -9.67
N GLN A 74 -5.18 -15.78 -10.01
CA GLN A 74 -5.41 -16.85 -10.97
C GLN A 74 -4.86 -16.49 -12.35
N ALA A 75 -5.16 -15.30 -12.86
CA ALA A 75 -4.65 -14.84 -14.15
C ALA A 75 -3.12 -14.78 -14.20
N MET A 76 -2.47 -14.39 -13.09
CA MET A 76 -1.00 -14.38 -12.99
C MET A 76 -0.42 -15.80 -13.05
N ARG A 77 -1.05 -16.78 -12.36
CA ARG A 77 -0.65 -18.19 -12.42
C ARG A 77 -0.81 -18.77 -13.84
N ASP A 78 -1.92 -18.47 -14.49
CA ASP A 78 -2.19 -18.93 -15.86
C ASP A 78 -1.18 -18.32 -16.85
N TYR A 79 -0.84 -17.03 -16.65
CA TYR A 79 0.16 -16.33 -17.46
C TYR A 79 1.57 -16.94 -17.28
N GLU A 80 2.00 -17.19 -16.05
CA GLU A 80 3.25 -17.88 -15.76
C GLU A 80 3.30 -19.28 -16.41
N ALA A 81 2.20 -20.04 -16.29
CA ALA A 81 2.08 -21.37 -16.89
C ALA A 81 2.08 -21.36 -18.43
N SER A 82 1.68 -20.26 -19.06
CA SER A 82 1.66 -20.12 -20.52
C SER A 82 3.06 -20.01 -21.15
N GLY A 83 4.12 -19.82 -20.33
CA GLY A 83 5.49 -19.71 -20.80
C GLY A 83 5.84 -18.41 -21.52
N SER A 84 4.87 -17.50 -21.70
CA SER A 84 5.13 -16.14 -22.18
C SER A 84 5.52 -15.26 -20.98
N VAL A 85 6.81 -15.15 -20.68
CA VAL A 85 7.29 -14.22 -19.66
C VAL A 85 7.57 -12.87 -20.33
N ASP A 86 6.59 -11.95 -20.34
CA ASP A 86 6.89 -10.54 -20.60
C ASP A 86 7.37 -9.89 -19.30
N THR A 87 8.63 -9.48 -19.29
CA THR A 87 9.29 -8.79 -18.17
C THR A 87 8.67 -7.44 -17.82
N HIS A 88 7.66 -6.96 -18.58
CA HIS A 88 6.98 -5.68 -18.39
C HIS A 88 5.52 -5.79 -17.90
N ALA A 89 5.03 -6.97 -17.52
CA ALA A 89 3.70 -7.14 -16.91
C ALA A 89 3.66 -6.60 -15.46
N GLN A 90 3.87 -5.29 -15.29
CA GLN A 90 3.96 -4.64 -13.98
C GLN A 90 2.64 -4.02 -13.49
N THR A 91 1.61 -3.94 -14.33
CA THR A 91 0.31 -3.41 -13.92
C THR A 91 -0.75 -4.51 -13.89
N THR A 92 -1.44 -4.57 -12.77
CA THR A 92 -2.38 -5.64 -12.39
C THR A 92 -3.78 -5.40 -12.93
N SER A 93 -3.91 -4.54 -13.93
CA SER A 93 -5.21 -4.09 -14.40
C SER A 93 -5.87 -5.24 -15.16
N LEU A 94 -6.82 -5.91 -14.50
CA LEU A 94 -7.70 -6.87 -15.16
C LEU A 94 -8.63 -6.12 -16.08
N MET A 95 -8.33 -6.12 -17.38
CA MET A 95 -9.26 -5.61 -18.39
C MET A 95 -10.44 -6.59 -18.49
N PRO A 96 -11.70 -6.12 -18.35
CA PRO A 96 -12.86 -6.97 -18.56
C PRO A 96 -12.83 -7.53 -19.99
N ARG A 97 -12.97 -8.86 -20.13
CA ARG A 97 -13.12 -9.46 -21.46
C ARG A 97 -14.43 -8.91 -22.07
N PRO A 98 -14.42 -8.37 -23.29
CA PRO A 98 -15.65 -7.94 -23.94
C PRO A 98 -16.62 -9.13 -23.98
N ARG A 99 -17.86 -8.91 -23.56
CA ARG A 99 -18.91 -9.94 -23.66
C ARG A 99 -19.11 -10.21 -25.15
N THR A 100 -18.68 -11.38 -25.63
CA THR A 100 -19.14 -11.89 -26.91
C THR A 100 -20.63 -12.18 -26.75
N SER A 101 -21.45 -11.41 -27.46
CA SER A 101 -22.89 -11.61 -27.54
C SER A 101 -23.18 -12.83 -28.40
N GLU A 102 -23.06 -14.03 -27.83
CA GLU A 102 -23.45 -15.28 -28.46
C GLU A 102 -24.18 -16.16 -27.44
N ASN A 103 -25.51 -15.99 -27.40
CA ASN A 103 -26.53 -17.04 -27.43
C ASN A 103 -27.88 -16.45 -27.01
N GLN A 104 -28.56 -15.85 -27.99
CA GLN A 104 -30.03 -15.88 -28.08
C GLN A 104 -30.37 -16.98 -29.10
N GLN A 105 -31.32 -17.86 -28.75
CA GLN A 105 -31.83 -19.09 -29.42
C GLN A 105 -31.48 -20.32 -28.57
N GLU A 106 -32.39 -21.10 -27.99
CA GLU A 106 -33.87 -21.18 -27.95
C GLU A 106 -34.29 -21.66 -26.54
#